data_AF-A0A962XWC1-F1
#
_entry.id   AF-A0A962XWC1-F1
#
_cell.length_a   1.000
_cell.length_b   1.000
_cell.length_c   1.000
_cell.angle_alpha   90.00
_cell.angle_beta   90.00
_cell.angle_gamma   90.00
#
_symmetry.space_group_name_H-M   'P 1'
#
loop_
_entity.id
_entity.type
_entity.pdbx_description
1 polymer ?
#
loop_
_entity_poly.entity_id
_entity_poly.type
_entity_poly.pdbx_seq_one_letter_code
_entity_poly.pdbx_strand_id
1 'polypeptide(L)'
;LLLDTTATVSSAWASDALAVAEPLLNAWLAQLLGEPTDFVLRGRVFVGDVLQNDAIELAPTALGMSPLALLYALDAPGGARSDAQVGNTGDASASNELSRLRLALAERMSAIAVASAGTQAYVHIEEVPADKAERGLVHLEALLGLARRLVSNARPAVRSDLAVIEGNFGHDNAEGDYPGVDHVEIDGRANAAAAAFSALAGTLLALVPDDDSLAIDAIAIEAALAPLRPYNVLGVEREHHRQFPTTDAYTESVRQRAKLARADIGRRQTEIDAQTAAAGAPNASPATIVQAAIDTLKTVFGRHFVVVPRFTLGDAVGTVNASLAAQDALTVNDPLAVPGWLPKIAKVRDGVENLQSLLLAREMLVDRFADGCFGILQSPAASDPVWAALPQAWPERPGSDITATDVLASNRGRPELAVAVHAPAGLPAQLAGDSTIAGLVCDDWAETVPSHTSTAAIAFHYDAPGARPPQSILLAVPPRLGMATWSFDDVLATIDETIALARLRAVNPAQLTGAVNLALPMNVIPDSKAATVPGLNIGLMIKGVYQQLDTTALGVVAKGKL
;
A
#
# COMPACT_ATOMS: atom_id res chain seq x y z
N LEU A 1 -1.76 2.25 -12.28
CA LEU A 1 -2.19 3.16 -13.37
C LEU A 1 -0.95 3.55 -14.18
N LEU A 2 -0.86 3.16 -15.45
CA LEU A 2 0.21 3.63 -16.34
C LEU A 2 -0.26 4.88 -17.09
N LEU A 3 0.62 5.88 -17.14
CA LEU A 3 0.40 7.12 -17.88
C LEU A 3 1.09 7.00 -19.23
N ASP A 4 0.40 7.44 -20.29
CA ASP A 4 0.97 7.46 -21.63
C ASP A 4 2.02 8.59 -21.73
N THR A 5 3.27 8.20 -21.96
CA THR A 5 4.41 9.12 -22.07
C THR A 5 4.43 9.92 -23.37
N THR A 6 3.62 9.51 -24.35
CA THR A 6 3.44 10.15 -25.66
C THR A 6 2.17 10.98 -25.76
N ALA A 7 1.29 10.90 -24.75
CA ALA A 7 0.03 11.63 -24.75
C ALA A 7 0.28 13.14 -24.79
N THR A 8 -0.33 13.79 -25.78
CA THR A 8 -0.39 15.24 -25.89
C THR A 8 -1.76 15.71 -25.43
N VAL A 9 -1.76 16.77 -24.62
CA VAL A 9 -3.00 17.40 -24.17
C VAL A 9 -3.67 18.03 -25.40
N SER A 10 -4.97 17.80 -25.59
CA SER A 10 -5.75 18.47 -26.63
C SER A 10 -5.55 19.98 -26.55
N SER A 11 -5.37 20.66 -27.69
CA SER A 11 -5.21 22.11 -27.75
C SER A 11 -6.43 22.88 -27.20
N ALA A 12 -7.52 22.18 -26.91
CA ALA A 12 -8.68 22.75 -26.24
C ALA A 12 -8.38 23.15 -24.79
N TRP A 13 -7.51 22.44 -24.08
CA TRP A 13 -7.15 22.74 -22.69
C TRP A 13 -6.03 23.77 -22.58
N ALA A 14 -6.09 24.62 -21.55
CA ALA A 14 -5.02 25.59 -21.28
C ALA A 14 -3.75 24.90 -20.76
N SER A 15 -2.60 25.51 -21.02
CA SER A 15 -1.30 25.09 -20.48
C SER A 15 -0.79 26.13 -19.48
N ASP A 16 -0.66 25.74 -18.22
CA ASP A 16 -0.15 26.58 -17.13
C ASP A 16 1.11 25.99 -16.50
N ALA A 17 1.63 26.62 -15.44
CA ALA A 17 2.84 26.19 -14.75
C ALA A 17 2.72 24.78 -14.13
N LEU A 18 1.53 24.39 -13.65
CA LEU A 18 1.30 23.05 -13.11
C LEU A 18 1.35 22.01 -14.24
N ALA A 19 0.72 22.29 -15.38
CA ALA A 19 0.75 21.43 -16.56
C ALA A 19 2.17 21.25 -17.13
N VAL A 20 3.00 22.29 -17.10
CA VAL A 20 4.40 22.21 -17.52
C VAL A 20 5.24 21.40 -16.53
N ALA A 21 4.97 21.53 -15.23
CA ALA A 21 5.68 20.79 -14.20
C ALA A 21 5.34 19.28 -14.21
N GLU A 22 4.08 18.92 -14.42
CA GLU A 22 3.58 17.52 -14.46
C GLU A 22 2.76 17.24 -15.73
N PRO A 23 3.43 17.12 -16.90
CA PRO A 23 2.74 17.00 -18.18
C PRO A 23 1.97 15.69 -18.32
N LEU A 24 2.49 14.59 -17.77
CA LEU A 24 1.90 13.25 -17.88
C LEU A 24 0.61 13.12 -17.08
N LEU A 25 0.63 13.63 -15.85
CA LEU A 25 -0.57 13.65 -15.01
C LEU A 25 -1.62 14.59 -15.60
N ASN A 26 -1.20 15.74 -16.12
CA ASN A 26 -2.11 16.68 -16.79
C ASN A 26 -2.74 16.08 -18.07
N ALA A 27 -1.97 15.35 -18.88
CA ALA A 27 -2.48 14.65 -20.07
C ALA A 27 -3.48 13.55 -19.70
N TRP A 28 -3.19 12.77 -18.64
CA TRP A 28 -4.13 11.78 -18.14
C TRP A 28 -5.42 12.41 -17.59
N LEU A 29 -5.32 13.53 -16.86
CA LEU A 29 -6.50 14.27 -16.39
C LEU A 29 -7.31 14.84 -17.56
N ALA A 30 -6.65 15.34 -18.61
CA ALA A 30 -7.34 15.78 -19.83
C ALA A 30 -8.12 14.61 -20.47
N GLN A 31 -7.49 13.43 -20.57
CA GLN A 31 -8.16 12.23 -21.07
C GLN A 31 -9.34 11.85 -20.18
N LEU A 32 -9.18 11.90 -18.84
CA LEU A 32 -10.19 11.59 -17.81
C LEU A 32 -11.40 12.53 -17.86
N LEU A 33 -11.20 13.83 -18.12
CA LEU A 33 -12.28 14.81 -18.22
C LEU A 33 -12.96 14.78 -19.59
N GLY A 34 -12.23 14.42 -20.66
CA GLY A 34 -12.72 14.51 -22.03
C GLY A 34 -12.56 15.91 -22.61
N GLU A 35 -13.42 16.26 -23.58
CA GLU A 35 -13.40 17.59 -24.18
C GLU A 35 -14.04 18.62 -23.23
N PRO A 36 -13.43 19.82 -23.06
CA PRO A 36 -13.94 20.81 -22.12
C PRO A 36 -15.32 21.35 -22.51
N THR A 37 -15.68 21.30 -23.79
CA THR A 37 -17.00 21.73 -24.29
C THR A 37 -18.15 20.89 -23.79
N ASP A 38 -17.87 19.69 -23.27
CA ASP A 38 -18.90 18.81 -22.71
C ASP A 38 -19.45 19.33 -21.38
N PHE A 39 -18.72 20.23 -20.71
CA PHE A 39 -19.14 20.85 -19.46
C PHE A 39 -19.63 22.28 -19.69
N VAL A 40 -20.80 22.59 -19.15
CA VAL A 40 -21.42 23.92 -19.24
C VAL A 40 -21.57 24.50 -17.83
N LEU A 41 -20.80 25.53 -17.53
CA LEU A 41 -20.86 26.26 -16.26
C LEU A 41 -21.80 27.45 -16.41
N ARG A 42 -22.96 27.41 -15.74
CA ARG A 42 -23.99 28.44 -15.84
C ARG A 42 -24.00 29.37 -14.62
N GLY A 43 -24.18 30.67 -14.88
CA GLY A 43 -24.37 31.69 -13.86
C GLY A 43 -25.47 32.66 -14.24
N ARG A 44 -26.37 32.96 -13.30
CA ARG A 44 -27.41 33.98 -13.47
C ARG A 44 -26.96 35.32 -12.93
N VAL A 45 -27.18 36.37 -13.70
CA VAL A 45 -26.79 37.73 -13.33
C VAL A 45 -27.95 38.46 -12.67
N PHE A 46 -27.67 39.08 -11.53
CA PHE A 46 -28.57 39.96 -10.80
C PHE A 46 -27.98 41.37 -10.76
N VAL A 47 -28.79 42.37 -11.11
CA VAL A 47 -28.43 43.79 -10.97
C VAL A 47 -29.39 44.38 -9.93
N GLY A 48 -28.87 44.65 -8.72
CA GLY A 48 -29.73 44.82 -7.55
C GLY A 48 -30.50 43.52 -7.25
N ASP A 49 -31.81 43.62 -7.06
CA ASP A 49 -32.71 42.47 -6.82
C ASP A 49 -33.38 41.94 -8.09
N VAL A 50 -33.02 42.47 -9.28
CA VAL A 50 -33.65 42.09 -10.55
C VAL A 50 -32.77 41.07 -11.27
N LEU A 51 -33.35 39.88 -11.52
CA LEU A 51 -32.75 38.87 -12.38
C LEU A 51 -32.72 39.39 -13.83
N GLN A 52 -31.53 39.43 -14.42
CA GLN A 52 -31.37 39.66 -15.85
C GLN A 52 -31.66 38.36 -16.61
N ASN A 53 -32.32 38.43 -17.77
CA ASN A 53 -32.70 37.24 -18.55
C ASN A 53 -31.53 36.53 -19.24
N ASP A 54 -30.33 37.12 -19.21
CA ASP A 54 -29.14 36.54 -19.84
C ASP A 54 -28.37 35.68 -18.83
N ALA A 55 -28.38 34.37 -19.04
CA ALA A 55 -27.49 33.44 -18.34
C ALA A 55 -26.09 33.51 -18.96
N ILE A 56 -25.06 33.57 -18.12
CA ILE A 56 -23.67 33.45 -18.55
C ILE A 56 -23.33 31.96 -18.59
N GLU A 57 -22.99 31.47 -19.76
CA GLU A 57 -22.50 30.10 -19.97
C GLU A 57 -21.00 30.12 -20.27
N LEU A 58 -20.23 29.33 -19.52
CA LEU A 58 -18.78 29.21 -19.69
C LEU A 58 -18.40 27.75 -19.80
N ALA A 59 -17.49 27.44 -20.72
CA ALA A 59 -16.73 26.19 -20.67
C ALA A 59 -15.60 26.31 -19.64
N PRO A 60 -15.10 25.19 -19.06
CA PRO A 60 -13.95 25.19 -18.16
C PRO A 60 -12.71 25.90 -18.71
N THR A 61 -12.54 25.91 -20.03
CA THR A 61 -11.43 26.60 -20.72
C THR A 61 -11.45 28.11 -20.56
N ALA A 62 -12.62 28.71 -20.33
CA ALA A 62 -12.75 30.14 -20.07
C ALA A 62 -12.09 30.56 -18.74
N LEU A 63 -11.82 29.61 -17.83
CA LEU A 63 -11.08 29.87 -16.59
C LEU A 63 -9.58 30.06 -16.86
N GLY A 64 -9.07 29.57 -18.00
CA GLY A 64 -7.65 29.60 -18.34
C GLY A 64 -6.79 28.66 -17.49
N MET A 65 -7.40 27.61 -16.94
CA MET A 65 -6.75 26.61 -16.09
C MET A 65 -6.54 25.30 -16.85
N SER A 66 -5.40 24.65 -16.64
CA SER A 66 -5.19 23.28 -17.08
C SER A 66 -6.04 22.30 -16.26
N PRO A 67 -6.27 21.06 -16.76
CA PRO A 67 -6.90 19.99 -15.98
C PRO A 67 -6.25 19.78 -14.61
N LEU A 68 -4.92 19.87 -14.52
CA LEU A 68 -4.21 19.74 -13.27
C LEU A 68 -4.43 20.94 -12.34
N ALA A 69 -4.49 22.17 -12.86
CA ALA A 69 -4.84 23.32 -12.05
C ALA A 69 -6.29 23.26 -11.54
N LEU A 70 -7.23 22.77 -12.35
CA LEU A 70 -8.61 22.54 -11.91
C LEU A 70 -8.67 21.54 -10.75
N LEU A 71 -7.84 20.48 -10.79
CA LEU A 71 -7.74 19.50 -9.72
C LEU A 71 -7.31 20.14 -8.39
N TYR A 72 -6.25 20.96 -8.40
CA TYR A 72 -5.77 21.64 -7.20
C TYR A 72 -6.62 22.85 -6.80
N ALA A 73 -7.42 23.40 -7.72
CA ALA A 73 -8.36 24.47 -7.41
C ALA A 73 -9.59 23.98 -6.62
N LEU A 74 -9.79 22.67 -6.46
CA LEU A 74 -10.79 22.13 -5.54
C LEU A 74 -10.47 22.40 -4.07
N ASP A 75 -9.19 22.56 -3.74
CA ASP A 75 -8.77 22.82 -2.35
C ASP A 75 -9.20 24.25 -1.94
N ALA A 76 -9.61 24.40 -0.67
CA ALA A 76 -9.99 25.69 -0.11
C ALA A 76 -8.79 26.65 -0.04
N PRO A 77 -8.99 27.96 -0.24
CA PRO A 77 -7.91 28.93 -0.18
C PRO A 77 -7.29 28.97 1.22
N GLY A 78 -6.02 28.56 1.34
CA GLY A 78 -5.29 28.50 2.63
C GLY A 78 -5.46 27.19 3.40
N GLY A 79 -6.26 26.25 2.90
CA GLY A 79 -6.47 24.94 3.49
C GLY A 79 -5.33 23.97 3.18
N ALA A 80 -4.22 24.05 3.91
CA ALA A 80 -3.56 22.81 4.27
C ALA A 80 -4.57 22.07 5.14
N ARG A 81 -5.24 21.04 4.61
CA ARG A 81 -6.06 20.13 5.44
C ARG A 81 -5.13 19.58 6.51
N SER A 82 -5.17 20.15 7.71
CA SER A 82 -4.67 19.47 8.88
C SER A 82 -5.61 18.29 9.08
N ASP A 83 -5.06 17.08 9.09
CA ASP A 83 -5.75 15.83 9.46
C ASP A 83 -6.20 15.82 10.94
N ALA A 84 -6.37 16.99 11.55
CA ALA A 84 -6.67 17.20 12.95
C ALA A 84 -7.93 18.06 13.12
N GLN A 85 -9.09 17.54 12.67
CA GLN A 85 -10.39 17.73 13.35
C GLN A 85 -11.51 17.00 12.58
N VAL A 86 -11.56 15.67 12.71
CA VAL A 86 -12.86 14.99 12.79
C VAL A 86 -13.28 15.05 14.26
N GLY A 87 -13.57 16.27 14.71
CA GLY A 87 -14.12 16.57 16.02
C GLY A 87 -15.59 16.95 15.84
N ASN A 88 -16.47 16.12 16.37
CA ASN A 88 -17.92 16.27 16.32
C ASN A 88 -18.37 17.47 17.19
N THR A 89 -18.12 18.70 16.72
CA THR A 89 -18.72 19.93 17.25
C THR A 89 -19.45 20.61 16.11
N GLY A 90 -20.78 20.59 16.21
CA GLY A 90 -21.72 21.06 15.19
C GLY A 90 -21.76 22.58 15.00
N ASP A 91 -20.62 23.19 14.67
CA ASP A 91 -20.57 24.52 14.08
C ASP A 91 -20.45 24.36 12.57
N ALA A 92 -21.62 24.40 11.90
CA ALA A 92 -21.78 24.39 10.45
C ALA A 92 -21.25 25.67 9.75
N SER A 93 -20.27 26.35 10.36
CA SER A 93 -19.64 27.58 9.84
C SER A 93 -18.26 27.33 9.22
N ALA A 94 -17.70 26.12 9.35
CA ALA A 94 -16.45 25.72 8.67
C ALA A 94 -16.67 25.19 7.25
N SER A 95 -17.93 25.08 6.80
CA SER A 95 -18.35 24.51 5.51
C SER A 95 -18.56 25.55 4.39
N ASN A 96 -18.23 26.81 4.63
CA ASN A 96 -18.46 27.93 3.71
C ASN A 96 -17.18 28.54 3.11
N GLU A 97 -16.05 27.83 3.10
CA GLU A 97 -14.91 28.26 2.30
C GLU A 97 -15.11 27.80 0.85
N LEU A 98 -15.43 28.76 -0.02
CA LEU A 98 -15.51 28.55 -1.47
C LEU A 98 -14.18 27.96 -1.97
N SER A 99 -14.24 26.84 -2.68
CA SER A 99 -13.07 26.30 -3.38
C SER A 99 -12.50 27.36 -4.34
N ARG A 100 -11.19 27.31 -4.62
CA ARG A 100 -10.57 28.25 -5.58
C ARG A 100 -11.19 28.17 -6.97
N LEU A 101 -11.69 26.99 -7.34
CA LEU A 101 -12.43 26.79 -8.58
C LEU A 101 -13.68 27.66 -8.61
N ARG A 102 -14.50 27.61 -7.56
CA ARG A 102 -15.71 28.43 -7.43
C ARG A 102 -15.36 29.92 -7.36
N LEU A 103 -14.25 30.28 -6.73
CA LEU A 103 -13.75 31.65 -6.69
C LEU A 103 -13.36 32.17 -8.08
N ALA A 104 -12.57 31.40 -8.83
CA ALA A 104 -12.16 31.74 -10.18
C ALA A 104 -13.36 31.84 -11.12
N LEU A 105 -14.34 30.95 -10.97
CA LEU A 105 -15.61 31.00 -11.70
C LEU A 105 -16.39 32.27 -11.38
N ALA A 106 -16.53 32.62 -10.11
CA ALA A 106 -17.21 33.83 -9.67
C ALA A 106 -16.50 35.09 -10.17
N GLU A 107 -15.17 35.15 -10.13
CA GLU A 107 -14.37 36.26 -10.67
C GLU A 107 -14.57 36.41 -12.19
N ARG A 108 -14.54 35.31 -12.94
CA ARG A 108 -14.73 35.34 -14.41
C ARG A 108 -16.15 35.75 -14.79
N MET A 109 -17.16 35.16 -14.15
CA MET A 109 -18.55 35.51 -14.45
C MET A 109 -18.90 36.93 -14.01
N SER A 110 -18.40 37.39 -12.86
CA SER A 110 -18.62 38.78 -12.41
C SER A 110 -17.96 39.80 -13.33
N ALA A 111 -16.76 39.52 -13.87
CA ALA A 111 -16.14 40.38 -14.87
C ALA A 111 -17.00 40.52 -16.13
N ILE A 112 -17.59 39.41 -16.61
CA ILE A 112 -18.50 39.41 -17.77
C ILE A 112 -19.81 40.13 -17.46
N ALA A 113 -20.37 39.91 -16.27
CA ALA A 113 -21.60 40.56 -15.81
C ALA A 113 -21.42 42.08 -15.68
N VAL A 114 -20.29 42.55 -15.13
CA VAL A 114 -20.00 43.99 -15.02
C VAL A 114 -19.77 44.62 -16.39
N ALA A 115 -19.09 43.92 -17.30
CA ALA A 115 -18.87 44.39 -18.67
C ALA A 115 -20.18 44.54 -19.46
N SER A 116 -21.18 43.68 -19.20
CA SER A 116 -22.48 43.72 -19.87
C SER A 116 -23.49 44.67 -19.21
N ALA A 117 -23.54 44.72 -17.88
CA ALA A 117 -24.50 45.55 -17.13
C ALA A 117 -24.03 46.99 -16.87
N GLY A 118 -22.73 47.29 -17.02
CA GLY A 118 -22.13 48.60 -16.76
C GLY A 118 -22.20 49.07 -15.30
N THR A 119 -22.66 48.23 -14.38
CA THR A 119 -22.90 48.53 -12.95
C THR A 119 -22.52 47.32 -12.09
N GLN A 120 -22.50 47.45 -10.75
CA GLN A 120 -22.29 46.31 -9.85
C GLN A 120 -23.38 45.25 -10.07
N ALA A 121 -22.94 44.03 -10.36
CA ALA A 121 -23.79 42.88 -10.60
C ALA A 121 -23.36 41.71 -9.71
N TYR A 122 -24.33 40.97 -9.19
CA TYR A 122 -24.13 39.74 -8.44
C TYR A 122 -24.35 38.55 -9.38
N VAL A 123 -23.53 37.51 -9.26
CA VAL A 123 -23.70 36.28 -10.04
C VAL A 123 -24.08 35.15 -9.09
N HIS A 124 -25.20 34.50 -9.38
CA HIS A 124 -25.57 33.23 -8.75
C HIS A 124 -25.13 32.09 -9.66
N ILE A 125 -24.19 31.28 -9.20
CA ILE A 125 -23.71 30.10 -9.93
C ILE A 125 -24.76 29.00 -9.80
N GLU A 126 -25.20 28.44 -10.94
CA GLU A 126 -26.08 27.29 -10.95
C GLU A 126 -25.25 26.01 -10.80
N GLU A 127 -25.49 25.27 -9.71
CA GLU A 127 -24.75 24.04 -9.42
C GLU A 127 -25.22 22.86 -10.30
N VAL A 128 -26.51 22.81 -10.60
CA VAL A 128 -27.15 21.77 -11.40
C VAL A 128 -27.78 22.41 -12.64
N PRO A 129 -27.47 21.95 -13.86
CA PRO A 129 -28.05 22.50 -15.07
C PRO A 129 -29.55 22.20 -15.12
N ALA A 130 -30.31 23.09 -15.76
CA ALA A 130 -31.75 22.91 -15.93
C ALA A 130 -32.09 21.69 -16.81
N ASP A 131 -31.23 21.38 -17.77
CA ASP A 131 -31.30 20.15 -18.56
C ASP A 131 -30.46 19.05 -17.90
N LYS A 132 -31.09 17.90 -17.63
CA LYS A 132 -30.42 16.73 -17.04
C LYS A 132 -29.44 16.05 -17.98
N ALA A 133 -29.49 16.36 -19.28
CA ALA A 133 -28.53 15.87 -20.27
C ALA A 133 -27.19 16.64 -20.26
N GLU A 134 -27.15 17.83 -19.66
CA GLU A 134 -25.94 18.66 -19.60
C GLU A 134 -25.08 18.34 -18.37
N ARG A 135 -23.75 18.47 -18.51
CA ARG A 135 -22.79 18.26 -17.43
C ARG A 135 -22.42 19.62 -16.81
N GLY A 136 -23.04 19.96 -15.69
CA GLY A 136 -22.76 21.20 -14.96
C GLY A 136 -21.56 21.15 -14.00
N LEU A 137 -21.41 22.21 -13.20
CA LEU A 137 -20.31 22.39 -12.24
C LEU A 137 -20.16 21.21 -11.25
N VAL A 138 -21.28 20.72 -10.69
CA VAL A 138 -21.23 19.62 -9.71
C VAL A 138 -20.66 18.33 -10.31
N HIS A 139 -20.94 18.06 -11.59
CA HIS A 139 -20.41 16.88 -12.27
C HIS A 139 -18.88 16.99 -12.47
N LEU A 140 -18.40 18.18 -12.82
CA LEU A 140 -16.97 18.48 -12.91
C LEU A 140 -16.29 18.35 -11.54
N GLU A 141 -16.86 18.97 -10.50
CA GLU A 141 -16.32 18.92 -9.13
C GLU A 141 -16.31 17.49 -8.58
N ALA A 142 -17.33 16.68 -8.87
CA ALA A 142 -17.39 15.28 -8.45
C ALA A 142 -16.28 14.45 -9.11
N LEU A 143 -16.08 14.59 -10.42
CA LEU A 143 -15.06 13.85 -11.16
C LEU A 143 -13.65 14.27 -10.72
N LEU A 144 -13.40 15.58 -10.58
CA LEU A 144 -12.14 16.10 -10.06
C LEU A 144 -11.92 15.68 -8.60
N GLY A 145 -12.97 15.63 -7.78
CA GLY A 145 -12.88 15.22 -6.37
C GLY A 145 -12.46 13.75 -6.23
N LEU A 146 -13.02 12.87 -7.06
CA LEU A 146 -12.61 11.46 -7.13
C LEU A 146 -11.18 11.32 -7.66
N ALA A 147 -10.81 12.08 -8.69
CA ALA A 147 -9.45 12.11 -9.21
C ALA A 147 -8.45 12.58 -8.14
N ARG A 148 -8.82 13.61 -7.37
CA ARG A 148 -8.00 14.15 -6.29
C ARG A 148 -7.82 13.10 -5.20
N ARG A 149 -8.88 12.40 -4.81
CA ARG A 149 -8.82 11.32 -3.81
C ARG A 149 -7.91 10.17 -4.26
N LEU A 150 -7.94 9.79 -5.53
CA LEU A 150 -7.03 8.78 -6.08
C LEU A 150 -5.57 9.27 -6.08
N VAL A 151 -5.32 10.44 -6.65
CA VAL A 151 -3.96 10.99 -6.83
C VAL A 151 -3.29 11.28 -5.48
N SER A 152 -4.02 11.79 -4.49
CA SER A 152 -3.49 12.06 -3.14
C SER A 152 -3.02 10.80 -2.39
N ASN A 153 -3.68 9.66 -2.64
CA ASN A 153 -3.41 8.41 -1.94
C ASN A 153 -2.49 7.47 -2.75
N ALA A 154 -2.25 7.78 -4.02
CA ALA A 154 -1.36 7.01 -4.86
C ALA A 154 0.10 7.43 -4.67
N ARG A 155 1.01 6.48 -4.81
CA ARG A 155 2.45 6.74 -4.88
C ARG A 155 2.96 6.65 -6.32
N PRO A 156 4.01 7.41 -6.70
CA PRO A 156 4.66 7.21 -7.99
C PRO A 156 5.19 5.78 -8.11
N ALA A 157 5.03 5.20 -9.31
CA ALA A 157 5.55 3.89 -9.63
C ALA A 157 7.04 3.97 -9.96
N VAL A 158 7.77 2.93 -9.59
CA VAL A 158 9.19 2.72 -9.91
C VAL A 158 9.39 1.37 -10.62
N ARG A 159 10.60 1.12 -11.14
CA ARG A 159 10.92 -0.13 -11.85
C ARG A 159 10.56 -1.39 -11.06
N SER A 160 10.82 -1.40 -9.75
CA SER A 160 10.54 -2.55 -8.87
C SER A 160 9.05 -2.87 -8.73
N ASP A 161 8.16 -1.93 -9.04
CA ASP A 161 6.71 -2.16 -8.97
C ASP A 161 6.17 -2.93 -10.18
N LEU A 162 6.91 -2.96 -11.29
CA LEU A 162 6.47 -3.62 -12.53
C LEU A 162 7.13 -4.98 -12.76
N ALA A 163 8.30 -5.22 -12.16
CA ALA A 163 8.99 -6.49 -12.28
C ALA A 163 9.93 -6.73 -11.10
N VAL A 164 9.92 -7.96 -10.61
CA VAL A 164 10.99 -8.49 -9.75
C VAL A 164 12.08 -9.08 -10.64
N ILE A 165 13.32 -8.67 -10.40
CA ILE A 165 14.53 -9.23 -11.00
C ILE A 165 15.19 -10.07 -9.90
N GLU A 166 15.37 -11.37 -10.14
CA GLU A 166 16.09 -12.25 -9.21
C GLU A 166 17.50 -11.69 -8.94
N GLY A 167 17.82 -11.47 -7.65
CA GLY A 167 19.20 -11.27 -7.19
C GLY A 167 19.79 -9.85 -7.20
N ASN A 168 19.05 -8.78 -7.54
CA ASN A 168 19.68 -7.46 -7.74
C ASN A 168 19.05 -6.21 -7.07
N PHE A 169 18.07 -6.37 -6.17
CA PHE A 169 17.57 -5.25 -5.34
C PHE A 169 18.22 -5.24 -3.93
N GLY A 170 19.49 -5.66 -3.85
CA GLY A 170 20.27 -5.57 -2.62
C GLY A 170 20.50 -4.11 -2.21
N HIS A 171 20.80 -3.88 -0.92
CA HIS A 171 21.04 -2.56 -0.31
C HIS A 171 22.27 -1.79 -0.89
N ASP A 172 22.95 -2.33 -1.91
CA ASP A 172 24.12 -1.75 -2.58
C ASP A 172 23.76 -1.10 -3.95
N ASN A 173 22.49 -0.82 -4.23
CA ASN A 173 22.11 -0.18 -5.50
C ASN A 173 22.53 1.32 -5.51
N ALA A 174 23.29 1.72 -6.53
CA ALA A 174 23.67 3.13 -6.69
C ALA A 174 22.46 4.06 -6.98
N GLU A 175 21.32 3.46 -7.39
CA GLU A 175 20.07 4.14 -7.73
C GLU A 175 19.11 4.33 -6.52
N GLY A 176 19.43 3.74 -5.36
CA GLY A 176 18.65 3.90 -4.12
C GLY A 176 17.16 3.53 -4.26
N ASP A 177 16.30 4.35 -3.67
CA ASP A 177 14.84 4.18 -3.68
C ASP A 177 14.18 4.49 -5.05
N TYR A 178 14.95 4.97 -6.04
CA TYR A 178 14.45 5.43 -7.34
C TYR A 178 15.09 4.69 -8.53
N PRO A 179 14.97 3.35 -8.61
CA PRO A 179 15.60 2.57 -9.66
C PRO A 179 15.06 2.92 -11.05
N GLY A 180 15.98 3.21 -11.97
CA GLY A 180 15.70 3.50 -13.37
C GLY A 180 15.10 4.87 -13.69
N VAL A 181 14.92 5.75 -12.70
CA VAL A 181 14.39 7.10 -12.90
C VAL A 181 15.36 7.96 -13.71
N ASP A 182 14.83 8.69 -14.70
CA ASP A 182 15.60 9.69 -15.45
C ASP A 182 15.81 10.94 -14.58
N HIS A 183 16.94 10.95 -13.87
CA HIS A 183 17.31 12.05 -12.98
C HIS A 183 17.57 13.37 -13.73
N VAL A 184 17.96 13.33 -15.01
CA VAL A 184 18.21 14.54 -15.82
C VAL A 184 16.88 15.20 -16.20
N GLU A 185 15.89 14.39 -16.56
CA GLU A 185 14.56 14.88 -16.92
C GLU A 185 13.84 15.55 -15.74
N ILE A 186 13.83 14.89 -14.57
CA ILE A 186 13.14 15.41 -13.38
C ILE A 186 13.85 16.64 -12.80
N ASP A 187 15.19 16.65 -12.79
CA ASP A 187 15.97 17.81 -12.36
C ASP A 187 15.76 19.01 -13.28
N GLY A 188 15.75 18.78 -14.61
CA GLY A 188 15.42 19.81 -15.59
C GLY A 188 14.02 20.42 -15.38
N ARG A 189 13.02 19.59 -15.07
CA ARG A 189 11.65 20.04 -14.73
C ARG A 189 11.61 20.83 -13.43
N ALA A 190 12.27 20.35 -12.38
CA ALA A 190 12.35 21.03 -11.09
C ALA A 190 13.01 22.41 -11.22
N ASN A 191 14.13 22.50 -11.94
CA ASN A 191 14.85 23.74 -12.19
C ASN A 191 14.01 24.73 -13.01
N ALA A 192 13.27 24.27 -14.02
CA ALA A 192 12.36 25.11 -14.80
C ALA A 192 11.23 25.67 -13.94
N ALA A 193 10.62 24.85 -13.08
CA ALA A 193 9.57 25.27 -12.16
C ALA A 193 10.08 26.28 -11.11
N ALA A 194 11.26 26.01 -10.53
CA ALA A 194 11.92 26.91 -9.58
C ALA A 194 12.27 28.26 -10.21
N ALA A 195 12.79 28.28 -11.44
CA ALA A 195 13.10 29.50 -12.17
C ALA A 195 11.84 30.32 -12.47
N ALA A 196 10.75 29.68 -12.92
CA ALA A 196 9.47 30.34 -13.18
C ALA A 196 8.89 30.95 -11.89
N PHE A 197 8.92 30.20 -10.79
CA PHE A 197 8.48 30.69 -9.48
C PHE A 197 9.33 31.88 -9.00
N SER A 198 10.66 31.79 -9.12
CA SER A 198 11.59 32.85 -8.72
C SER A 198 11.38 34.14 -9.53
N ALA A 199 11.08 34.05 -10.83
CA ALA A 199 10.77 35.21 -11.66
C ALA A 199 9.48 35.93 -11.22
N LEU A 200 8.42 35.18 -10.93
CA LEU A 200 7.16 35.73 -10.41
C LEU A 200 7.34 36.32 -9.01
N ALA A 201 8.06 35.62 -8.15
CA ALA A 201 8.42 36.08 -6.81
C ALA A 201 9.22 37.39 -6.85
N GLY A 202 10.22 37.50 -7.73
CA GLY A 202 11.02 38.71 -7.91
C GLY A 202 10.17 39.92 -8.33
N THR A 203 9.15 39.71 -9.14
CA THR A 203 8.21 40.77 -9.55
C THR A 203 7.42 41.31 -8.36
N LEU A 204 6.91 40.43 -7.49
CA LEU A 204 6.21 40.84 -6.26
C LEU A 204 7.17 41.52 -5.27
N LEU A 205 8.33 40.92 -5.02
CA LEU A 205 9.31 41.43 -4.05
C LEU A 205 9.82 42.83 -4.41
N ALA A 206 9.94 43.16 -5.70
CA ALA A 206 10.31 44.49 -6.16
C ALA A 206 9.24 45.56 -5.88
N LEU A 207 7.96 45.16 -5.75
CA LEU A 207 6.83 46.06 -5.50
C LEU A 207 6.50 46.23 -4.02
N VAL A 208 6.97 45.33 -3.15
CA VAL A 208 6.65 45.32 -1.71
C VAL A 208 7.81 45.92 -0.91
N PRO A 209 7.71 47.18 -0.46
CA PRO A 209 8.77 47.81 0.31
C PRO A 209 8.98 47.13 1.68
N ASP A 210 10.22 47.20 2.19
CA ASP A 210 10.58 46.75 3.54
C ASP A 210 10.00 47.66 4.64
N ASP A 211 9.80 48.94 4.31
CA ASP A 211 9.29 49.96 5.22
C ASP A 211 7.77 50.13 5.04
N ASP A 212 7.05 49.85 6.12
CA ASP A 212 5.59 49.93 6.20
C ASP A 212 5.04 51.35 6.04
N SER A 213 5.87 52.36 6.26
CA SER A 213 5.49 53.77 6.10
C SER A 213 5.46 54.22 4.64
N LEU A 214 6.06 53.47 3.72
CA LEU A 214 6.07 53.80 2.29
C LEU A 214 4.72 53.48 1.64
N ALA A 215 4.27 54.36 0.75
CA ALA A 215 3.07 54.14 -0.05
C ALA A 215 3.26 52.94 -1.00
N ILE A 216 2.20 52.18 -1.22
CA ILE A 216 2.20 51.02 -2.12
C ILE A 216 1.24 51.25 -3.28
N ASP A 217 1.57 50.68 -4.43
CA ASP A 217 0.62 50.56 -5.54
C ASP A 217 -0.19 49.27 -5.37
N ALA A 218 -1.38 49.40 -4.77
CA ALA A 218 -2.25 48.26 -4.51
C ALA A 218 -2.69 47.52 -5.78
N ILE A 219 -2.84 48.23 -6.91
CA ILE A 219 -3.25 47.64 -8.19
C ILE A 219 -2.11 46.81 -8.77
N ALA A 220 -0.89 47.35 -8.77
CA ALA A 220 0.29 46.63 -9.24
C ALA A 220 0.59 45.39 -8.38
N ILE A 221 0.45 45.49 -7.06
CA ILE A 221 0.63 44.35 -6.14
C ILE A 221 -0.43 43.27 -6.38
N GLU A 222 -1.70 43.63 -6.53
CA GLU A 222 -2.76 42.66 -6.87
C GLU A 222 -2.52 41.97 -8.21
N ALA A 223 -2.01 42.70 -9.20
CA ALA A 223 -1.60 42.12 -10.48
C ALA A 223 -0.41 41.16 -10.35
N ALA A 224 0.52 41.42 -9.42
CA ALA A 224 1.65 40.53 -9.12
C ALA A 224 1.27 39.32 -8.24
N LEU A 225 0.24 39.42 -7.40
CA LEU A 225 -0.27 38.31 -6.57
C LEU A 225 -1.07 37.30 -7.39
N ALA A 226 -1.80 37.73 -8.42
CA ALA A 226 -2.68 36.84 -9.19
C ALA A 226 -1.95 35.65 -9.86
N PRO A 227 -0.78 35.81 -10.51
CA PRO A 227 0.00 34.71 -11.07
C PRO A 227 0.56 33.73 -10.03
N LEU A 228 0.64 34.12 -8.75
CA LEU A 228 1.15 33.29 -7.66
C LEU A 228 0.09 32.37 -7.04
N ARG A 229 -1.19 32.53 -7.40
CA ARG A 229 -2.29 31.68 -6.89
C ARG A 229 -2.10 30.18 -7.14
N PRO A 230 -1.68 29.72 -8.34
CA PRO A 230 -1.46 28.28 -8.61
C PRO A 230 -0.36 27.66 -7.75
N TYR A 231 0.53 28.47 -7.17
CA TYR A 231 1.65 28.02 -6.34
C TYR A 231 1.31 27.91 -4.85
N ASN A 232 0.04 28.13 -4.48
CA ASN A 232 -0.41 28.07 -3.09
C ASN A 232 0.36 29.02 -2.15
N VAL A 233 0.82 30.17 -2.65
CA VAL A 233 1.53 31.15 -1.82
C VAL A 233 0.56 31.79 -0.82
N LEU A 234 0.97 31.95 0.44
CA LEU A 234 0.11 32.55 1.45
C LEU A 234 -0.22 34.01 1.11
N GLY A 235 -1.47 34.44 1.34
CA GLY A 235 -1.90 35.83 1.13
C GLY A 235 -2.24 36.23 -0.32
N VAL A 236 -2.06 35.35 -1.31
CA VAL A 236 -2.39 35.65 -2.72
C VAL A 236 -3.89 35.77 -3.00
N GLU A 237 -4.72 35.15 -2.17
CA GLU A 237 -6.16 35.07 -2.38
C GLU A 237 -6.86 36.38 -2.04
N ARG A 238 -7.78 36.79 -2.90
CA ARG A 238 -8.56 38.02 -2.70
C ARG A 238 -9.62 37.84 -1.63
N GLU A 239 -9.80 38.85 -0.78
CA GLU A 239 -10.84 38.87 0.26
C GLU A 239 -12.22 39.21 -0.35
N HIS A 240 -12.79 38.33 -1.19
CA HIS A 240 -14.03 38.59 -1.92
C HIS A 240 -15.28 38.81 -1.05
N HIS A 241 -15.28 38.27 0.17
CA HIS A 241 -16.39 38.43 1.12
C HIS A 241 -16.34 39.76 1.87
N ARG A 242 -15.23 40.50 1.77
CA ARG A 242 -15.00 41.72 2.56
C ARG A 242 -15.26 42.96 1.71
N GLN A 243 -16.30 43.70 2.07
CA GLN A 243 -16.50 45.05 1.53
C GLN A 243 -15.56 46.02 2.26
N PHE A 244 -14.73 46.73 1.51
CA PHE A 244 -13.85 47.75 2.06
C PHE A 244 -14.58 49.09 2.10
N PRO A 245 -14.74 49.72 3.28
CA PRO A 245 -15.46 50.98 3.42
C PRO A 245 -14.69 52.17 2.83
N THR A 246 -13.37 52.07 2.68
CA THR A 246 -12.50 53.12 2.12
C THR A 246 -11.39 52.51 1.28
N THR A 247 -10.84 53.29 0.35
CA THR A 247 -9.67 52.92 -0.47
C THR A 247 -8.44 52.64 0.40
N ASP A 248 -8.28 53.36 1.51
CA ASP A 248 -7.18 53.17 2.45
C ASP A 248 -7.27 51.80 3.15
N ALA A 249 -8.48 51.37 3.54
CA ALA A 249 -8.70 50.05 4.13
C ALA A 249 -8.41 48.92 3.13
N TYR A 250 -8.75 49.11 1.86
CA TYR A 250 -8.40 48.17 0.78
C TYR A 250 -6.88 48.09 0.59
N THR A 251 -6.22 49.24 0.54
CA THR A 251 -4.76 49.34 0.36
C THR A 251 -4.03 48.66 1.52
N GLU A 252 -4.50 48.84 2.75
CA GLU A 252 -3.92 48.17 3.92
C GLU A 252 -4.13 46.65 3.89
N SER A 253 -5.30 46.15 3.46
CA SER A 253 -5.49 44.70 3.27
C SER A 253 -4.52 44.13 2.23
N VAL A 254 -4.36 44.81 1.08
CA VAL A 254 -3.39 44.40 0.05
C VAL A 254 -1.96 44.40 0.60
N ARG A 255 -1.59 45.41 1.41
CA ARG A 255 -0.29 45.46 2.09
C ARG A 255 -0.06 44.24 2.99
N GLN A 256 -1.02 43.92 3.86
CA GLN A 256 -0.90 42.79 4.78
C GLN A 256 -0.79 41.46 4.04
N ARG A 257 -1.58 41.26 3.00
CA ARG A 257 -1.49 40.09 2.11
C ARG A 257 -0.13 39.97 1.42
N ALA A 258 0.39 41.08 0.90
CA ALA A 258 1.67 41.12 0.23
C ALA A 258 2.84 40.79 1.18
N LYS A 259 2.76 41.21 2.46
CA LYS A 259 3.73 40.82 3.49
C LYS A 259 3.71 39.32 3.78
N LEU A 260 2.53 38.73 3.91
CA LEU A 260 2.38 37.29 4.11
C LEU A 260 2.97 36.52 2.93
N ALA A 261 2.68 36.96 1.70
CA ALA A 261 3.22 36.37 0.49
C ALA A 261 4.76 36.48 0.45
N ARG A 262 5.30 37.66 0.76
CA ARG A 262 6.75 37.89 0.83
C ARG A 262 7.45 36.99 1.85
N ALA A 263 6.89 36.84 3.04
CA ALA A 263 7.45 35.97 4.07
C ALA A 263 7.42 34.49 3.65
N ASP A 264 6.34 34.04 3.00
CA ASP A 264 6.21 32.67 2.48
C ASP A 264 7.19 32.40 1.34
N ILE A 265 7.29 33.32 0.39
CA ILE A 265 8.24 33.26 -0.73
C ILE A 265 9.68 33.18 -0.25
N GLY A 266 10.09 34.04 0.69
CA GLY A 266 11.48 34.06 1.19
C GLY A 266 11.89 32.74 1.85
N ARG A 267 10.98 32.11 2.62
CA ARG A 267 11.19 30.78 3.20
C ARG A 267 11.35 29.72 2.10
N ARG A 268 10.44 29.67 1.13
CA ARG A 268 10.48 28.69 0.03
C ARG A 268 11.70 28.86 -0.86
N GLN A 269 12.12 30.09 -1.17
CA GLN A 269 13.34 30.35 -1.94
C GLN A 269 14.59 29.80 -1.23
N THR A 270 14.69 29.99 0.09
CA THR A 270 15.81 29.45 0.87
C THR A 270 15.82 27.92 0.85
N GLU A 271 14.65 27.27 0.94
CA GLU A 271 14.52 25.81 0.84
C GLU A 271 14.91 25.30 -0.57
N ILE A 272 14.42 25.97 -1.62
CA ILE A 272 14.74 25.64 -3.02
C ILE A 272 16.24 25.78 -3.29
N ASP A 273 16.88 26.84 -2.79
CA ASP A 273 18.32 27.06 -2.95
C ASP A 273 19.13 25.94 -2.28
N ALA A 274 18.70 25.48 -1.10
CA ALA A 274 19.33 24.38 -0.39
C ALA A 274 19.16 23.03 -1.13
N GLN A 275 17.95 22.75 -1.65
CA GLN A 275 17.65 21.55 -2.42
C GLN A 275 18.44 21.52 -3.74
N THR A 276 18.49 22.65 -4.45
CA THR A 276 19.26 22.79 -5.71
C THR A 276 20.75 22.63 -5.46
N ALA A 277 21.28 23.19 -4.36
CA ALA A 277 22.68 22.99 -3.97
C ALA A 277 23.00 21.53 -3.64
N ALA A 278 22.06 20.78 -3.05
CA ALA A 278 22.23 19.36 -2.78
C ALA A 278 22.28 18.52 -4.06
N ALA A 279 21.42 18.82 -5.04
CA ALA A 279 21.44 18.18 -6.36
C ALA A 279 22.73 18.47 -7.15
N GLY A 280 23.26 19.70 -7.04
CA GLY A 280 24.48 20.15 -7.72
C GLY A 280 25.81 19.76 -7.05
N ALA A 281 25.79 18.98 -5.97
CA ALA A 281 27.01 18.61 -5.26
C ALA A 281 27.93 17.71 -6.12
N PRO A 282 29.27 17.87 -6.08
CA PRO A 282 30.20 17.23 -7.02
C PRO A 282 30.30 15.69 -6.98
N ASN A 283 29.50 15.00 -6.16
CA ASN A 283 29.34 13.54 -6.15
C ASN A 283 27.91 13.14 -5.73
N ALA A 284 26.90 13.95 -6.08
CA ALA A 284 25.52 13.62 -5.77
C ALA A 284 25.13 12.28 -6.42
N SER A 285 24.59 11.35 -5.64
CA SER A 285 24.05 10.11 -6.18
C SER A 285 22.77 10.42 -7.00
N PRO A 286 22.42 9.60 -8.01
CA PRO A 286 21.18 9.77 -8.75
C PRO A 286 19.95 9.85 -7.85
N ALA A 287 19.91 9.04 -6.79
CA ALA A 287 18.84 9.07 -5.80
C ALA A 287 18.72 10.43 -5.08
N THR A 288 19.84 11.06 -4.71
CA THR A 288 19.84 12.38 -4.07
C THR A 288 19.34 13.47 -5.04
N ILE A 289 19.72 13.40 -6.32
CA ILE A 289 19.25 14.34 -7.35
C ILE A 289 17.73 14.22 -7.51
N VAL A 290 17.21 13.00 -7.65
CA VAL A 290 15.77 12.73 -7.80
C VAL A 290 15.01 13.23 -6.56
N GLN A 291 15.49 12.92 -5.36
CA GLN A 291 14.86 13.35 -4.12
C GLN A 291 14.82 14.89 -4.01
N ALA A 292 15.95 15.55 -4.28
CA ALA A 292 16.02 17.01 -4.27
C ALA A 292 15.08 17.65 -5.31
N ALA A 293 14.97 17.06 -6.51
CA ALA A 293 14.06 17.54 -7.55
C ALA A 293 12.59 17.39 -7.14
N ILE A 294 12.19 16.25 -6.54
CA ILE A 294 10.84 16.04 -6.00
C ILE A 294 10.53 17.04 -4.90
N ASP A 295 11.48 17.27 -3.98
CA ASP A 295 11.31 18.20 -2.88
C ASP A 295 11.20 19.65 -3.37
N THR A 296 11.98 20.05 -4.37
CA THR A 296 11.87 21.35 -5.04
C THR A 296 10.48 21.56 -5.64
N LEU A 297 9.95 20.59 -6.39
CA LEU A 297 8.60 20.68 -6.98
C LEU A 297 7.51 20.80 -5.89
N LYS A 298 7.64 20.07 -4.79
CA LYS A 298 6.73 20.17 -3.64
C LYS A 298 6.87 21.49 -2.89
N THR A 299 8.06 22.07 -2.79
CA THR A 299 8.23 23.41 -2.19
C THR A 299 7.60 24.49 -3.07
N VAL A 300 7.73 24.38 -4.40
CA VAL A 300 7.17 25.34 -5.37
C VAL A 300 5.63 25.30 -5.40
N PHE A 301 5.03 24.14 -5.63
CA PHE A 301 3.58 24.01 -5.83
C PHE A 301 2.80 23.66 -4.56
N GLY A 302 3.48 23.25 -3.50
CA GLY A 302 2.91 22.87 -2.21
C GLY A 302 3.14 21.39 -1.88
N ARG A 303 3.14 21.07 -0.58
CA ARG A 303 3.50 19.75 -0.04
C ARG A 303 2.75 18.57 -0.65
N HIS A 304 1.50 18.78 -1.05
CA HIS A 304 0.61 17.74 -1.61
C HIS A 304 0.69 17.64 -3.14
N PHE A 305 1.65 18.32 -3.77
CA PHE A 305 1.90 18.18 -5.19
C PHE A 305 2.45 16.78 -5.50
N VAL A 306 1.77 16.06 -6.37
CA VAL A 306 2.15 14.71 -6.78
C VAL A 306 3.10 14.80 -7.96
N VAL A 307 4.29 14.20 -7.79
CA VAL A 307 5.35 14.18 -8.79
C VAL A 307 5.42 12.78 -9.40
N VAL A 308 5.32 12.68 -10.72
CA VAL A 308 5.42 11.39 -11.44
C VAL A 308 6.74 11.34 -12.22
N PRO A 309 7.76 10.60 -11.73
CA PRO A 309 9.00 10.42 -12.44
C PRO A 309 8.82 9.50 -13.66
N ARG A 310 9.61 9.75 -14.71
CA ARG A 310 9.81 8.82 -15.81
C ARG A 310 10.93 7.84 -15.44
N PHE A 311 10.71 6.56 -15.69
CA PHE A 311 11.71 5.53 -15.46
C PHE A 311 11.82 4.55 -16.62
N THR A 312 12.98 3.94 -16.77
CA THR A 312 13.25 2.88 -17.75
C THR A 312 13.22 1.52 -17.08
N LEU A 313 12.82 0.47 -17.81
CA LEU A 313 12.81 -0.89 -17.26
C LEU A 313 14.20 -1.54 -17.21
N GLY A 314 15.12 -1.13 -18.09
CA GLY A 314 16.46 -1.74 -18.17
C GLY A 314 16.36 -3.26 -18.32
N ASP A 315 17.04 -3.99 -17.44
CA ASP A 315 17.09 -5.47 -17.47
C ASP A 315 15.72 -6.13 -17.23
N ALA A 316 14.76 -5.44 -16.60
CA ALA A 316 13.41 -5.96 -16.37
C ALA A 316 12.54 -6.06 -17.64
N VAL A 317 12.98 -5.46 -18.75
CA VAL A 317 12.16 -5.38 -19.99
C VAL A 317 11.77 -6.76 -20.51
N GLY A 318 12.65 -7.76 -20.38
CA GLY A 318 12.37 -9.13 -20.83
C GLY A 318 11.21 -9.76 -20.08
N THR A 319 11.19 -9.62 -18.75
CA THR A 319 10.13 -10.16 -17.87
C THR A 319 8.79 -9.48 -18.13
N VAL A 320 8.78 -8.15 -18.29
CA VAL A 320 7.56 -7.40 -18.60
C VAL A 320 7.03 -7.80 -19.98
N ASN A 321 7.89 -7.88 -21.00
CA ASN A 321 7.48 -8.30 -22.34
C ASN A 321 6.95 -9.74 -22.38
N ALA A 322 7.47 -10.65 -21.56
CA ALA A 322 6.93 -12.00 -21.44
C ALA A 322 5.47 -11.98 -20.93
N SER A 323 5.15 -11.11 -19.96
CA SER A 323 3.77 -10.92 -19.51
C SER A 323 2.89 -10.26 -20.56
N LEU A 324 3.38 -9.22 -21.25
CA LEU A 324 2.65 -8.53 -22.32
C LEU A 324 2.30 -9.47 -23.48
N ALA A 325 3.19 -10.40 -23.84
CA ALA A 325 2.92 -11.42 -24.84
C ALA A 325 1.92 -12.50 -24.38
N ALA A 326 1.74 -12.67 -23.07
CA ALA A 326 0.94 -13.74 -22.47
C ALA A 326 -0.41 -13.27 -21.88
N GLN A 327 -0.93 -12.10 -22.25
CA GLN A 327 -2.19 -11.55 -21.70
C GLN A 327 -3.37 -12.51 -21.82
N ASP A 328 -3.53 -13.17 -22.97
CA ASP A 328 -4.62 -14.11 -23.21
C ASP A 328 -4.52 -15.36 -22.32
N ALA A 329 -3.30 -15.87 -22.10
CA ALA A 329 -3.06 -17.00 -21.20
C ALA A 329 -3.30 -16.60 -19.73
N LEU A 330 -2.78 -15.44 -19.32
CA LEU A 330 -2.93 -14.90 -17.96
C LEU A 330 -4.39 -14.70 -17.57
N THR A 331 -5.22 -14.26 -18.52
CA THR A 331 -6.64 -13.99 -18.31
C THR A 331 -7.55 -15.17 -18.68
N VAL A 332 -6.98 -16.32 -19.08
CA VAL A 332 -7.75 -17.50 -19.52
C VAL A 332 -8.71 -17.15 -20.67
N ASN A 333 -8.28 -16.26 -21.57
CA ASN A 333 -9.05 -15.70 -22.68
C ASN A 333 -10.34 -14.96 -22.25
N ASP A 334 -10.40 -14.48 -21.00
CA ASP A 334 -11.50 -13.65 -20.51
C ASP A 334 -11.07 -12.17 -20.43
N PRO A 335 -11.50 -11.32 -21.39
CA PRO A 335 -11.17 -9.88 -21.36
C PRO A 335 -11.82 -9.16 -20.17
N LEU A 336 -12.81 -9.76 -19.51
CA LEU A 336 -13.48 -9.21 -18.33
C LEU A 336 -12.87 -9.71 -17.01
N ALA A 337 -11.77 -10.48 -17.05
CA ALA A 337 -11.12 -11.00 -15.84
C ALA A 337 -10.73 -9.87 -14.87
N VAL A 338 -10.04 -8.83 -15.36
CA VAL A 338 -9.62 -7.68 -14.53
C VAL A 338 -10.80 -6.76 -14.18
N PRO A 339 -11.65 -6.32 -15.14
CA PRO A 339 -12.85 -5.54 -14.82
C PRO A 339 -13.82 -6.22 -13.84
N GLY A 340 -13.92 -7.56 -13.88
CA GLY A 340 -14.77 -8.33 -12.96
C GLY A 340 -14.14 -8.58 -11.59
N TRP A 341 -12.81 -8.51 -11.49
CA TRP A 341 -12.06 -8.62 -10.24
C TRP A 341 -12.00 -7.29 -9.48
N LEU A 342 -11.81 -6.17 -10.18
CA LEU A 342 -11.60 -4.85 -9.59
C LEU A 342 -12.70 -4.42 -8.60
N PRO A 343 -14.01 -4.55 -8.90
CA PRO A 343 -15.10 -4.22 -7.97
C PRO A 343 -15.17 -5.15 -6.74
N LYS A 344 -14.59 -6.35 -6.81
CA LYS A 344 -14.58 -7.29 -5.68
C LYS A 344 -13.53 -6.86 -4.66
N ILE A 345 -12.34 -6.50 -5.13
CA ILE A 345 -11.26 -6.02 -4.26
C ILE A 345 -11.53 -4.61 -3.72
N ALA A 346 -12.18 -3.75 -4.52
CA ALA A 346 -12.61 -2.41 -4.09
C ALA A 346 -13.44 -2.41 -2.79
N LYS A 347 -14.12 -3.52 -2.45
CA LYS A 347 -14.91 -3.63 -1.20
C LYS A 347 -14.07 -3.77 0.06
N VAL A 348 -12.79 -4.11 -0.09
CA VAL A 348 -11.87 -4.43 1.01
C VAL A 348 -10.68 -3.47 1.04
N ARG A 349 -10.43 -2.76 -0.06
CA ARG A 349 -9.25 -1.93 -0.28
C ARG A 349 -9.63 -0.54 -0.75
N ASP A 350 -9.41 0.46 0.10
CA ASP A 350 -9.72 1.86 -0.19
C ASP A 350 -8.95 2.40 -1.42
N GLY A 351 -7.67 2.00 -1.60
CA GLY A 351 -6.87 2.41 -2.75
C GLY A 351 -7.48 1.95 -4.09
N VAL A 352 -8.00 0.72 -4.10
CA VAL A 352 -8.70 0.14 -5.25
C VAL A 352 -10.12 0.73 -5.40
N GLU A 353 -10.81 1.01 -4.30
CA GLU A 353 -12.11 1.69 -4.29
C GLU A 353 -12.02 3.08 -4.95
N ASN A 354 -10.97 3.84 -4.65
CA ASN A 354 -10.76 5.17 -5.23
C ASN A 354 -10.63 5.08 -6.75
N LEU A 355 -9.88 4.09 -7.26
CA LEU A 355 -9.72 3.86 -8.70
C LEU A 355 -11.05 3.41 -9.31
N GLN A 356 -11.72 2.42 -8.73
CA GLN A 356 -13.00 1.89 -9.24
C GLN A 356 -14.07 2.99 -9.30
N SER A 357 -14.19 3.80 -8.25
CA SER A 357 -15.16 4.90 -8.19
C SER A 357 -14.89 5.95 -9.27
N LEU A 358 -13.62 6.27 -9.50
CA LEU A 358 -13.23 7.20 -10.56
C LEU A 358 -13.56 6.66 -11.96
N LEU A 359 -13.27 5.38 -12.22
CA LEU A 359 -13.56 4.76 -13.51
C LEU A 359 -15.07 4.68 -13.78
N LEU A 360 -15.86 4.33 -12.76
CA LEU A 360 -17.33 4.34 -12.86
C LEU A 360 -17.88 5.75 -13.09
N ALA A 361 -17.38 6.75 -12.37
CA ALA A 361 -17.80 8.14 -12.55
C ALA A 361 -17.46 8.65 -13.95
N ARG A 362 -16.29 8.30 -14.48
CA ARG A 362 -15.91 8.62 -15.86
C ARG A 362 -16.83 7.94 -16.87
N GLU A 363 -17.09 6.65 -16.70
CA GLU A 363 -17.96 5.90 -17.63
C GLU A 363 -19.38 6.50 -17.66
N MET A 364 -19.89 6.93 -16.50
CA MET A 364 -21.20 7.58 -16.40
C MET A 364 -21.22 9.01 -16.96
N LEU A 365 -20.15 9.78 -16.74
CA LEU A 365 -20.12 11.21 -17.02
C LEU A 365 -19.42 11.59 -18.31
N VAL A 366 -18.57 10.76 -18.91
CA VAL A 366 -17.78 11.09 -20.09
C VAL A 366 -18.02 10.01 -21.14
N ASP A 367 -17.30 8.90 -21.03
CA ASP A 367 -17.45 7.67 -21.80
C ASP A 367 -16.55 6.58 -21.18
N ARG A 368 -16.76 5.32 -21.60
CA ARG A 368 -15.87 4.21 -21.26
C ARG A 368 -14.48 4.40 -21.89
N PHE A 369 -13.44 3.92 -21.21
CA PHE A 369 -12.13 3.78 -21.85
C PHE A 369 -12.16 2.72 -22.96
N ALA A 370 -11.13 2.72 -23.81
CA ALA A 370 -10.99 1.75 -24.90
C ALA A 370 -10.97 0.30 -24.36
N ASP A 371 -11.47 -0.63 -25.17
CA ASP A 371 -11.35 -2.06 -24.87
C ASP A 371 -9.85 -2.44 -24.80
N GLY A 372 -9.46 -3.25 -23.80
CA GLY A 372 -8.04 -3.58 -23.57
C GLY A 372 -7.25 -2.54 -22.75
N CYS A 373 -7.93 -1.62 -22.06
CA CYS A 373 -7.29 -0.68 -21.12
C CYS A 373 -6.78 -1.33 -19.83
N PHE A 374 -7.01 -2.63 -19.64
CA PHE A 374 -6.52 -3.41 -18.51
C PHE A 374 -5.57 -4.51 -18.98
N GLY A 375 -4.60 -4.84 -18.14
CA GLY A 375 -3.79 -6.05 -18.31
C GLY A 375 -3.03 -6.43 -17.07
N ILE A 376 -2.30 -7.54 -17.17
CA ILE A 376 -1.63 -8.19 -16.05
C ILE A 376 -0.14 -8.31 -16.32
N LEU A 377 0.68 -7.86 -15.38
CA LEU A 377 2.12 -8.17 -15.37
C LEU A 377 2.38 -9.16 -14.24
N GLN A 378 3.04 -10.28 -14.53
CA GLN A 378 3.35 -11.30 -13.54
C GLN A 378 4.80 -11.79 -13.68
N SER A 379 5.56 -11.74 -12.59
CA SER A 379 6.94 -12.21 -12.50
C SER A 379 7.06 -13.32 -11.44
N PRO A 380 7.89 -14.35 -11.64
CA PRO A 380 8.65 -14.65 -12.86
C PRO A 380 7.77 -15.17 -14.00
N ALA A 381 8.28 -15.12 -15.23
CA ALA A 381 7.59 -15.64 -16.40
C ALA A 381 7.47 -17.17 -16.32
N ALA A 382 6.23 -17.68 -16.31
CA ALA A 382 5.94 -19.12 -16.32
C ALA A 382 5.62 -19.61 -17.74
N SER A 383 5.81 -20.92 -17.99
CA SER A 383 5.48 -21.54 -19.29
C SER A 383 3.99 -21.71 -19.55
N ASP A 384 3.17 -21.76 -18.49
CA ASP A 384 1.70 -21.79 -18.53
C ASP A 384 1.18 -20.74 -17.53
N PRO A 385 1.30 -19.43 -17.86
CA PRO A 385 1.05 -18.37 -16.91
C PRO A 385 -0.46 -18.14 -16.79
N VAL A 386 -1.02 -18.47 -15.62
CA VAL A 386 -2.36 -18.05 -15.22
C VAL A 386 -2.22 -16.96 -14.17
N TRP A 387 -3.04 -15.91 -14.26
CA TRP A 387 -3.01 -14.81 -13.31
C TRP A 387 -3.33 -15.31 -11.89
N ALA A 388 -2.47 -14.98 -10.94
CA ALA A 388 -2.54 -15.42 -9.55
C ALA A 388 -3.88 -15.12 -8.85
N ALA A 389 -4.62 -14.09 -9.29
CA ALA A 389 -5.91 -13.76 -8.67
C ALA A 389 -7.06 -14.67 -9.13
N LEU A 390 -6.85 -15.50 -10.15
CA LEU A 390 -7.86 -16.40 -10.69
C LEU A 390 -7.81 -17.76 -9.98
N PRO A 391 -8.97 -18.37 -9.65
CA PRO A 391 -9.01 -19.73 -9.10
C PRO A 391 -8.30 -20.77 -9.97
N GLN A 392 -8.24 -20.56 -11.28
CA GLN A 392 -7.57 -21.44 -12.24
C GLN A 392 -6.05 -21.50 -12.04
N ALA A 393 -5.44 -20.47 -11.42
CA ALA A 393 -4.03 -20.53 -11.02
C ALA A 393 -3.80 -21.50 -9.85
N TRP A 394 -4.86 -21.85 -9.11
CA TRP A 394 -4.84 -22.67 -7.90
C TRP A 394 -5.81 -23.86 -8.04
N PRO A 395 -5.61 -24.76 -9.02
CA PRO A 395 -6.52 -25.88 -9.21
C PRO A 395 -6.56 -26.77 -7.96
N GLU A 396 -7.77 -27.10 -7.50
CA GLU A 396 -7.95 -28.10 -6.43
C GLU A 396 -7.34 -29.43 -6.89
N ARG A 397 -6.43 -29.99 -6.09
CA ARG A 397 -5.80 -31.27 -6.43
C ARG A 397 -6.84 -32.41 -6.35
N PRO A 398 -6.91 -33.29 -7.38
CA PRO A 398 -7.58 -34.57 -7.21
C PRO A 398 -6.86 -35.37 -6.11
N GLY A 399 -7.63 -36.07 -5.27
CA GLY A 399 -7.14 -36.80 -4.08
C GLY A 399 -6.29 -38.04 -4.35
N SER A 400 -5.34 -38.00 -5.29
CA SER A 400 -4.40 -39.08 -5.58
C SER A 400 -3.03 -38.85 -4.94
N ASP A 401 -2.40 -39.96 -4.55
CA ASP A 401 -1.13 -40.07 -3.83
C ASP A 401 -0.02 -39.15 -4.37
N ILE A 402 0.60 -38.43 -3.44
CA ILE A 402 1.72 -37.51 -3.70
C ILE A 402 2.94 -38.35 -4.14
N THR A 403 3.34 -38.28 -5.41
CA THR A 403 4.67 -38.76 -5.80
C THR A 403 5.73 -37.71 -5.46
N ALA A 404 6.96 -38.13 -5.14
CA ALA A 404 8.06 -37.21 -4.85
C ALA A 404 8.35 -36.23 -6.01
N THR A 405 8.04 -36.64 -7.24
CA THR A 405 8.12 -35.82 -8.45
C THR A 405 7.07 -34.72 -8.48
N ASP A 406 5.87 -34.96 -7.94
CA ASP A 406 4.81 -33.96 -7.82
C ASP A 406 5.10 -32.90 -6.76
N VAL A 407 5.90 -33.20 -5.73
CA VAL A 407 6.33 -32.20 -4.73
C VAL A 407 7.27 -31.18 -5.36
N LEU A 408 8.20 -31.64 -6.20
CA LEU A 408 9.11 -30.77 -6.93
C LEU A 408 8.42 -30.03 -8.09
N ALA A 409 7.44 -30.67 -8.76
CA ALA A 409 6.66 -30.06 -9.85
C ALA A 409 5.50 -29.17 -9.35
N SER A 410 5.10 -29.26 -8.08
CA SER A 410 4.02 -28.43 -7.49
C SER A 410 4.36 -26.96 -7.29
N ASN A 411 5.63 -26.59 -7.48
CA ASN A 411 6.00 -25.22 -7.78
C ASN A 411 5.69 -24.91 -9.25
N ARG A 412 4.42 -25.06 -9.68
CA ARG A 412 3.95 -24.23 -10.81
C ARG A 412 4.28 -22.79 -10.40
N GLY A 413 5.08 -22.10 -11.20
CA GLY A 413 5.86 -20.92 -10.80
C GLY A 413 5.08 -19.99 -9.90
N ARG A 414 5.46 -19.95 -8.61
CA ARG A 414 4.83 -19.04 -7.64
C ARG A 414 5.15 -17.62 -8.10
N PRO A 415 4.14 -16.79 -8.39
CA PRO A 415 4.41 -15.42 -8.77
C PRO A 415 4.95 -14.69 -7.55
N GLU A 416 6.11 -14.06 -7.71
CA GLU A 416 6.68 -13.16 -6.72
C GLU A 416 5.99 -11.79 -6.77
N LEU A 417 5.53 -11.41 -7.96
CA LEU A 417 4.82 -10.16 -8.21
C LEU A 417 3.72 -10.38 -9.24
N ALA A 418 2.53 -9.89 -8.94
CA ALA A 418 1.41 -9.80 -9.88
C ALA A 418 0.81 -8.39 -9.81
N VAL A 419 0.71 -7.72 -10.95
CA VAL A 419 0.28 -6.32 -11.05
C VAL A 419 -0.88 -6.24 -12.02
N ALA A 420 -2.02 -5.75 -11.55
CA ALA A 420 -3.11 -5.33 -12.41
C ALA A 420 -2.86 -3.89 -12.88
N VAL A 421 -2.71 -3.74 -14.18
CA VAL A 421 -2.41 -2.47 -14.83
C VAL A 421 -3.66 -1.91 -15.47
N HIS A 422 -3.95 -0.63 -15.19
CA HIS A 422 -4.86 0.18 -15.98
C HIS A 422 -4.04 1.15 -16.84
N ALA A 423 -4.15 1.04 -18.16
CA ALA A 423 -3.51 1.87 -19.16
C ALA A 423 -4.61 2.44 -20.08
N PRO A 424 -5.02 3.71 -19.87
CA PRO A 424 -6.11 4.34 -20.61
C PRO A 424 -5.98 4.32 -22.15
N ALA A 425 -4.75 4.34 -22.66
CA ALA A 425 -4.43 4.28 -24.09
C ALA A 425 -4.29 2.84 -24.64
N GLY A 426 -4.50 1.83 -23.79
CA GLY A 426 -4.19 0.44 -24.07
C GLY A 426 -2.75 0.08 -23.68
N LEU A 427 -2.48 -1.23 -23.59
CA LEU A 427 -1.14 -1.74 -23.33
C LEU A 427 -0.32 -1.82 -24.61
N PRO A 428 0.97 -1.47 -24.57
CA PRO A 428 1.87 -1.71 -25.69
C PRO A 428 2.05 -3.23 -25.89
N ALA A 429 2.12 -3.67 -27.15
CA ALA A 429 2.39 -5.08 -27.47
C ALA A 429 3.80 -5.52 -27.03
N GLN A 430 4.76 -4.60 -27.08
CA GLN A 430 6.13 -4.82 -26.63
C GLN A 430 6.76 -3.48 -26.23
N LEU A 431 7.63 -3.51 -25.22
CA LEU A 431 8.45 -2.40 -24.77
C LEU A 431 9.91 -2.60 -25.19
N ALA A 432 10.57 -1.53 -25.62
CA ALA A 432 12.02 -1.52 -25.79
C ALA A 432 12.71 -1.22 -24.45
N GLY A 433 13.98 -1.61 -24.30
CA GLY A 433 14.71 -1.46 -23.02
C GLY A 433 14.91 0.00 -22.59
N ASP A 434 14.95 0.91 -23.55
CA ASP A 434 15.08 2.36 -23.40
C ASP A 434 13.72 3.08 -23.35
N SER A 435 12.60 2.36 -23.45
CA SER A 435 11.27 2.95 -23.35
C SER A 435 11.05 3.54 -21.96
N THR A 436 10.64 4.80 -21.92
CA THR A 436 10.29 5.49 -20.68
C THR A 436 8.84 5.21 -20.30
N ILE A 437 8.65 4.87 -19.04
CA ILE A 437 7.36 4.56 -18.43
C ILE A 437 7.12 5.53 -17.29
N ALA A 438 5.87 5.88 -17.06
CA ALA A 438 5.44 6.64 -15.89
C ALA A 438 4.13 6.05 -15.37
N GLY A 439 3.92 6.10 -14.07
CA GLY A 439 2.73 5.52 -13.48
C GLY A 439 2.52 5.88 -12.03
N LEU A 440 1.32 5.56 -11.55
CA LEU A 440 0.90 5.67 -10.17
C LEU A 440 0.49 4.27 -9.67
N VAL A 441 0.98 3.90 -8.49
CA VAL A 441 0.54 2.73 -7.73
C VAL A 441 -0.63 3.18 -6.85
N CYS A 442 -1.81 2.62 -7.12
CA CYS A 442 -3.05 2.98 -6.43
C CYS A 442 -3.23 2.22 -5.10
N ASP A 443 -2.75 0.98 -5.05
CA ASP A 443 -2.71 0.12 -3.86
C ASP A 443 -1.62 -0.93 -4.07
N ASP A 444 -1.00 -1.39 -2.98
CA ASP A 444 -0.07 -2.51 -2.98
C ASP A 444 -0.25 -3.38 -1.73
N TRP A 445 0.14 -4.65 -1.83
CA TRP A 445 0.19 -5.54 -0.68
C TRP A 445 1.04 -6.77 -0.91
N ALA A 446 1.57 -7.28 0.20
CA ALA A 446 2.15 -8.61 0.25
C ALA A 446 1.09 -9.62 0.67
N GLU A 447 1.08 -10.76 -0.01
CA GLU A 447 0.25 -11.91 0.34
C GLU A 447 1.14 -13.15 0.48
N THR A 448 0.91 -13.94 1.52
CA THR A 448 1.65 -15.19 1.71
C THR A 448 0.88 -16.32 1.05
N VAL A 449 1.40 -16.82 -0.07
CA VAL A 449 0.88 -18.03 -0.71
C VAL A 449 1.30 -19.25 0.11
N PRO A 450 0.37 -19.97 0.76
CA PRO A 450 0.72 -21.14 1.55
C PRO A 450 1.26 -22.25 0.65
N SER A 451 2.29 -22.94 1.13
CA SER A 451 2.78 -24.13 0.44
C SER A 451 1.76 -25.25 0.56
N HIS A 452 1.48 -25.94 -0.56
CA HIS A 452 0.65 -27.16 -0.57
C HIS A 452 1.23 -28.28 0.31
N THR A 453 2.55 -28.25 0.56
CA THR A 453 3.26 -29.19 1.43
C THR A 453 4.23 -28.42 2.31
N SER A 454 4.26 -28.72 3.61
CA SER A 454 5.30 -28.25 4.52
C SER A 454 5.88 -29.42 5.32
N THR A 455 7.19 -29.37 5.59
CA THR A 455 7.83 -30.33 6.51
C THR A 455 7.44 -29.92 7.93
N ALA A 456 6.40 -30.56 8.47
CA ALA A 456 5.97 -30.34 9.84
C ALA A 456 6.74 -31.25 10.81
N ALA A 457 7.24 -30.69 11.91
CA ALA A 457 7.70 -31.46 13.06
C ALA A 457 6.60 -31.44 14.13
N ILE A 458 6.18 -32.61 14.61
CA ILE A 458 5.19 -32.73 15.68
C ILE A 458 5.95 -32.89 16.99
N ALA A 459 5.93 -31.87 17.84
CA ALA A 459 6.38 -31.98 19.22
C ALA A 459 5.17 -32.21 20.12
N PHE A 460 5.12 -33.38 20.78
CA PHE A 460 4.13 -33.62 21.82
C PHE A 460 4.76 -33.26 23.17
N HIS A 461 4.06 -32.44 23.96
CA HIS A 461 4.51 -32.11 25.31
C HIS A 461 4.13 -33.27 26.23
N TYR A 462 5.03 -34.26 26.37
CA TYR A 462 4.89 -35.30 27.38
C TYR A 462 5.15 -34.68 28.76
N ASP A 463 4.11 -34.62 29.60
CA ASP A 463 4.27 -34.25 31.01
C ASP A 463 5.00 -35.39 31.75
N ALA A 464 6.33 -35.32 31.76
CA ALA A 464 7.18 -36.31 32.39
C ALA A 464 7.13 -36.14 33.93
N PRO A 465 6.96 -37.22 34.72
CA PRO A 465 6.91 -37.12 36.18
C PRO A 465 8.18 -36.46 36.77
N GLY A 466 7.99 -35.48 37.67
CA GLY A 466 9.06 -34.66 38.28
C GLY A 466 10.07 -35.38 39.19
N ALA A 467 10.00 -36.71 39.30
CA ALA A 467 10.96 -37.53 40.03
C ALA A 467 11.95 -38.21 39.08
N ARG A 468 12.87 -37.43 38.48
CA ARG A 468 14.07 -37.98 37.83
C ARG A 468 15.30 -37.64 38.66
N PRO A 469 16.17 -38.62 38.99
CA PRO A 469 17.44 -38.32 39.64
C PRO A 469 18.28 -37.41 38.73
N PRO A 470 18.72 -36.24 39.20
CA PRO A 470 19.56 -35.37 38.40
C PRO A 470 20.92 -36.06 38.25
N GLN A 471 21.32 -36.33 37.01
CA GLN A 471 22.57 -37.02 36.61
C GLN A 471 22.54 -38.57 36.67
N SER A 472 21.81 -39.19 35.74
CA SER A 472 22.03 -40.60 35.38
C SER A 472 22.85 -40.67 34.09
N ILE A 473 23.97 -41.41 34.12
CA ILE A 473 24.82 -41.67 32.96
C ILE A 473 24.65 -43.14 32.57
N LEU A 474 24.33 -43.40 31.31
CA LEU A 474 24.37 -44.75 30.75
C LEU A 474 25.78 -45.01 30.22
N LEU A 475 26.54 -45.84 30.93
CA LEU A 475 27.86 -46.30 30.49
C LEU A 475 27.69 -47.57 29.66
N ALA A 476 27.86 -47.45 28.34
CA ALA A 476 27.88 -48.61 27.44
C ALA A 476 29.22 -49.34 27.55
N VAL A 477 29.17 -50.64 27.83
CA VAL A 477 30.35 -51.52 27.87
C VAL A 477 30.30 -52.44 26.65
N PRO A 478 31.43 -52.68 25.96
CA PRO A 478 31.44 -53.54 24.77
C PRO A 478 30.82 -54.91 25.06
N PRO A 479 29.79 -55.35 24.31
CA PRO A 479 29.02 -56.56 24.63
C PRO A 479 29.80 -57.86 24.34
N ARG A 480 30.90 -57.78 23.58
CA ARG A 480 31.74 -58.93 23.21
C ARG A 480 33.20 -58.67 23.53
N LEU A 481 33.86 -59.66 24.12
CA LEU A 481 35.30 -59.62 24.40
C LEU A 481 36.09 -59.56 23.08
N GLY A 482 37.01 -58.59 22.97
CA GLY A 482 37.86 -58.42 21.78
C GLY A 482 37.29 -57.53 20.67
N MET A 483 36.16 -56.86 20.92
CA MET A 483 35.56 -55.91 19.98
C MET A 483 36.43 -54.64 19.85
N ALA A 484 36.93 -54.36 18.64
CA ALA A 484 37.86 -53.25 18.38
C ALA A 484 37.17 -51.91 18.12
N THR A 485 35.97 -51.92 17.53
CA THR A 485 35.18 -50.72 17.19
C THR A 485 33.69 -50.97 17.44
N TRP A 486 32.96 -49.90 17.73
CA TRP A 486 31.49 -49.92 17.84
C TRP A 486 30.83 -49.79 16.47
N SER A 487 29.83 -50.64 16.21
CA SER A 487 28.86 -50.40 15.15
C SER A 487 27.64 -49.67 15.70
N PHE A 488 26.87 -49.02 14.82
CA PHE A 488 25.63 -48.36 15.19
C PHE A 488 24.62 -49.34 15.80
N ASP A 489 24.50 -50.53 15.21
CA ASP A 489 23.58 -51.57 15.67
C ASP A 489 23.95 -52.08 17.08
N ASP A 490 25.24 -52.16 17.41
CA ASP A 490 25.69 -52.57 18.75
C ASP A 490 25.32 -51.52 19.81
N VAL A 491 25.42 -50.23 19.48
CA VAL A 491 25.00 -49.14 20.38
C VAL A 491 23.49 -49.14 20.56
N LEU A 492 22.73 -49.31 19.47
CA LEU A 492 21.28 -49.38 19.50
C LEU A 492 20.79 -50.56 20.34
N ALA A 493 21.36 -51.75 20.14
CA ALA A 493 21.06 -52.93 20.94
C ALA A 493 21.35 -52.74 22.43
N THR A 494 22.44 -52.03 22.77
CA THR A 494 22.78 -51.70 24.18
C THR A 494 21.73 -50.79 24.81
N ILE A 495 21.19 -49.84 24.06
CA ILE A 495 20.11 -48.94 24.53
C ILE A 495 18.82 -49.72 24.72
N ASP A 496 18.43 -50.55 23.75
CA ASP A 496 17.21 -51.37 23.82
C ASP A 496 17.25 -52.33 25.01
N GLU A 497 18.38 -53.01 25.22
CA GLU A 497 18.60 -53.87 26.39
C GLU A 497 18.52 -53.06 27.70
N THR A 498 19.13 -51.87 27.74
CA THR A 498 19.08 -51.00 28.92
C THR A 498 17.64 -50.60 29.25
N ILE A 499 16.84 -50.27 28.25
CA ILE A 499 15.41 -49.94 28.43
C ILE A 499 14.64 -51.17 28.94
N ALA A 500 14.90 -52.35 28.36
CA ALA A 500 14.29 -53.60 28.82
C ALA A 500 14.65 -53.91 30.28
N LEU A 501 15.92 -53.77 30.66
CA LEU A 501 16.40 -53.96 32.03
C LEU A 501 15.86 -52.90 32.99
N ALA A 502 15.73 -51.64 32.57
CA ALA A 502 15.12 -50.58 33.36
C ALA A 502 13.65 -50.89 33.67
N ARG A 503 12.91 -51.43 32.69
CA ARG A 503 11.53 -51.92 32.89
C ARG A 503 11.50 -53.10 33.86
N LEU A 504 12.44 -54.05 33.75
CA LEU A 504 12.56 -55.18 34.69
C LEU A 504 12.90 -54.73 36.13
N ARG A 505 13.69 -53.67 36.31
CA ARG A 505 13.98 -53.08 37.63
C ARG A 505 12.77 -52.42 38.29
N ALA A 506 11.75 -52.08 37.52
CA ALA A 506 10.49 -51.54 38.04
C ALA A 506 9.53 -52.64 38.53
N VAL A 507 9.91 -53.92 38.43
CA VAL A 507 9.14 -55.04 38.99
C VAL A 507 9.21 -54.98 40.51
N ASN A 508 8.03 -54.85 41.14
CA ASN A 508 7.93 -54.76 42.59
C ASN A 508 8.01 -56.14 43.27
N PRO A 509 8.49 -56.22 44.52
CA PRO A 509 8.52 -57.47 45.28
C PRO A 509 7.16 -58.18 45.36
N ALA A 510 6.05 -57.45 45.45
CA ALA A 510 4.70 -58.01 45.45
C ALA A 510 4.31 -58.71 44.14
N GLN A 511 4.95 -58.36 43.02
CA GLN A 511 4.74 -58.98 41.71
C GLN A 511 5.59 -60.25 41.52
N LEU A 512 6.58 -60.47 42.38
CA LEU A 512 7.43 -61.66 42.41
C LEU A 512 6.82 -62.70 43.37
N THR A 513 5.67 -63.26 43.03
CA THR A 513 5.01 -64.31 43.85
C THR A 513 5.55 -65.71 43.54
N GLY A 514 5.69 -66.56 44.56
CA GLY A 514 6.06 -67.98 44.42
C GLY A 514 7.55 -68.27 44.64
N ALA A 515 8.04 -69.37 44.06
CA ALA A 515 9.39 -69.90 44.31
C ALA A 515 10.55 -68.96 43.86
N VAL A 516 10.24 -67.96 43.03
CA VAL A 516 11.23 -66.99 42.54
C VAL A 516 11.75 -66.09 43.67
N ASN A 517 10.92 -65.80 44.68
CA ASN A 517 11.32 -65.03 45.86
C ASN A 517 12.30 -65.80 46.78
N LEU A 518 12.30 -67.14 46.70
CA LEU A 518 13.20 -68.03 47.47
C LEU A 518 14.59 -68.19 46.83
N ALA A 519 14.73 -67.88 45.54
CA ALA A 519 15.98 -68.05 44.78
C ALA A 519 16.98 -66.90 44.98
N LEU A 520 16.58 -65.82 45.66
CA LEU A 520 17.43 -64.66 45.93
C LEU A 520 18.18 -64.86 47.27
N PRO A 521 19.51 -65.12 47.26
CA PRO A 521 20.23 -65.67 48.42
C PRO A 521 20.38 -64.75 49.64
N MET A 522 19.79 -63.55 49.65
CA MET A 522 20.00 -62.51 50.65
C MET A 522 18.72 -61.93 51.29
N ASN A 523 17.53 -62.44 50.95
CA ASN A 523 16.24 -61.87 51.41
C ASN A 523 15.51 -62.70 52.49
N VAL A 524 16.21 -63.56 53.22
CA VAL A 524 15.55 -64.60 54.06
C VAL A 524 15.00 -64.10 55.42
N ILE A 525 15.18 -62.84 55.84
CA ILE A 525 14.90 -62.47 57.25
C ILE A 525 14.32 -61.03 57.41
N PRO A 526 13.15 -60.70 56.81
CA PRO A 526 11.95 -60.54 57.66
C PRO A 526 10.59 -60.89 56.98
N ASP A 527 9.61 -61.34 57.77
CA ASP A 527 8.20 -61.51 57.33
C ASP A 527 7.53 -60.14 57.17
N SER A 528 7.20 -59.75 55.94
CA SER A 528 6.48 -58.50 55.66
C SER A 528 5.01 -58.78 55.35
N LYS A 529 4.10 -58.40 56.26
CA LYS A 529 2.66 -58.56 56.06
C LYS A 529 2.10 -57.74 54.89
N ALA A 530 2.80 -56.67 54.50
CA ALA A 530 2.40 -55.76 53.44
C ALA A 530 2.97 -56.10 52.05
N ALA A 531 3.82 -57.13 51.93
CA ALA A 531 4.51 -57.52 50.68
C ALA A 531 5.34 -56.38 50.02
N THR A 532 5.68 -55.35 50.77
CA THR A 532 6.46 -54.18 50.30
C THR A 532 7.96 -54.42 50.29
N VAL A 533 8.42 -55.48 50.97
CA VAL A 533 9.82 -55.91 51.02
C VAL A 533 9.87 -57.40 50.67
N PRO A 534 10.87 -57.86 49.88
CA PRO A 534 11.04 -59.29 49.62
C PRO A 534 11.23 -60.04 50.94
N GLY A 535 10.34 -60.98 51.23
CA GLY A 535 10.35 -61.73 52.48
C GLY A 535 9.49 -62.99 52.42
N LEU A 536 9.60 -63.83 53.45
CA LEU A 536 8.84 -65.07 53.58
C LEU A 536 7.46 -64.78 54.18
N ASN A 537 6.38 -65.13 53.46
CA ASN A 537 5.03 -65.08 54.03
C ASN A 537 4.78 -66.34 54.87
N ILE A 538 5.02 -66.23 56.17
CA ILE A 538 4.88 -67.35 57.11
C ILE A 538 3.43 -67.86 57.16
N GLY A 539 2.44 -66.99 56.99
CA GLY A 539 1.02 -67.37 56.95
C GLY A 539 0.65 -68.29 55.78
N LEU A 540 1.29 -68.10 54.62
CA LEU A 540 1.12 -68.94 53.43
C LEU A 540 1.79 -70.31 53.61
N MET A 541 2.97 -70.36 54.23
CA MET A 541 3.61 -71.63 54.60
C MET A 541 2.81 -72.38 55.66
N ILE A 542 2.32 -71.69 56.69
CA ILE A 542 1.48 -72.28 57.74
C ILE A 542 0.19 -72.84 57.13
N LYS A 543 -0.47 -72.14 56.21
CA LYS A 543 -1.63 -72.68 55.47
C LYS A 543 -1.30 -73.92 54.66
N GLY A 544 -0.14 -73.95 53.99
CA GLY A 544 0.34 -75.13 53.27
C GLY A 544 0.60 -76.32 54.20
N VAL A 545 1.20 -76.08 55.38
CA VAL A 545 1.43 -77.09 56.42
C VAL A 545 0.11 -77.57 57.02
N TYR A 546 -0.86 -76.68 57.28
CA TYR A 546 -2.20 -77.08 57.75
C TYR A 546 -2.96 -77.89 56.70
N GLN A 547 -2.88 -77.53 55.42
CA GLN A 547 -3.49 -78.35 54.35
C GLN A 547 -2.82 -79.72 54.23
N GLN A 548 -1.50 -79.82 54.42
CA GLN A 548 -0.80 -81.10 54.47
C GLN A 548 -1.14 -81.91 55.74
N LEU A 549 -1.28 -81.25 56.90
CA LEU A 549 -1.70 -81.89 58.16
C LEU A 549 -3.15 -82.36 58.09
N ASP A 550 -4.08 -81.61 57.50
CA ASP A 550 -5.47 -82.03 57.29
C ASP A 550 -5.56 -83.25 56.34
N THR A 551 -4.70 -83.34 55.32
CA THR A 551 -4.59 -84.56 54.52
C THR A 551 -3.93 -85.73 55.26
N THR A 552 -3.13 -85.48 56.30
CA THR A 552 -2.48 -86.54 57.10
C THR A 552 -3.31 -86.95 58.34
N ALA A 553 -4.19 -86.08 58.83
CA ALA A 553 -5.06 -86.31 60.00
C ALA A 553 -6.33 -87.12 59.69
N LEU A 554 -6.58 -87.46 58.41
CA LEU A 554 -7.58 -88.45 57.98
C LEU A 554 -7.06 -89.91 58.06
N GLY A 555 -6.13 -90.18 58.97
CA GLY A 555 -5.68 -91.52 59.36
C GLY A 555 -6.35 -91.99 60.66
N VAL A 556 -7.47 -92.69 60.51
CA VAL A 556 -8.16 -93.61 61.43
C VAL A 556 -7.43 -93.94 62.77
N VAL A 557 -8.02 -93.56 63.91
CA VAL A 557 -8.07 -94.43 65.11
C VAL A 557 -9.46 -94.35 65.75
N ALA A 558 -10.04 -95.54 65.94
CA ALA A 558 -11.41 -95.80 66.34
C ALA A 558 -11.70 -95.64 67.83
N LYS A 559 -12.98 -95.37 68.14
CA LYS A 559 -13.60 -95.36 69.48
C LYS A 559 -13.43 -96.69 70.23
N GLY A 560 -13.24 -96.61 71.54
CA GLY A 560 -13.55 -97.68 72.50
C GLY A 560 -14.20 -97.11 73.75
N LYS A 561 -15.42 -97.55 74.07
CA LYS A 561 -16.10 -97.35 75.36
C LYS A 561 -15.61 -98.41 76.35
N LEU A 562 -15.03 -97.98 77.47
CA LEU A 562 -15.42 -98.27 78.86
C LEU A 562 -14.75 -97.26 79.77
#